data_AF-A0A564YNA2-F1
#
_entry.id   AF-A0A564YNA2-F1
#
_cell.length_a   1.000
_cell.length_b   1.000
_cell.length_c   1.000
_cell.angle_alpha   90.00
_cell.angle_beta   90.00
_cell.angle_gamma   90.00
#
_symmetry.space_group_name_H-M   'P 1'
#
loop_
_entity.id
_entity.type
_entity.pdbx_description
1 polymer ?
#
loop_
_entity_poly.entity_id
_entity_poly.type
_entity_poly.pdbx_seq_one_letter_code
_entity_poly.pdbx_strand_id
1 'polypeptide(L)'
;MDETADTPDTETFPASDSTVSTLPLRLSEGLGQSDLRTSLVTHFQEARDSFSRSLQSLLDGFFQNLEESVNDAAVSWSRGPSATVSEPDLSLSSKPPISTTDQSTQTPRCVVVSTQFLQRNRLEKTLLKAEVLRLTQELERARLEKEYTRLEIATNQHDHLSELRAVWEAETHAIVDGVVEICEQDANKKIQEVKKKQWCTYCGSEAFFYCCWNTVYCNTTCQQLHWPEHMNSCTHPKRQIMSQPQSNQRQMR
;
A
#
# COMPACT_ATOMS: atom_id res chain seq x y z
N MET A 1 -18.69 47.97 62.85
CA MET A 1 -17.85 46.83 62.44
C MET A 1 -17.39 47.20 61.05
N ASP A 2 -16.19 47.77 60.99
CA ASP A 2 -15.49 48.14 59.76
C ASP A 2 -15.16 46.87 58.98
N GLU A 3 -15.47 46.84 57.69
CA GLU A 3 -15.01 45.79 56.80
C GLU A 3 -14.27 46.47 55.64
N THR A 4 -12.97 46.67 55.85
CA THR A 4 -12.01 47.10 54.84
C THR A 4 -11.75 45.93 53.89
N ALA A 5 -12.22 46.04 52.65
CA ALA A 5 -11.87 45.14 51.57
C ALA A 5 -10.47 45.50 51.03
N ASP A 6 -9.51 44.63 51.30
CA ASP A 6 -8.13 44.72 50.82
C ASP A 6 -8.03 43.97 49.48
N THR A 7 -7.76 44.69 48.39
CA THR A 7 -7.55 44.13 47.05
C THR A 7 -6.05 43.93 46.82
N PRO A 8 -5.57 42.75 46.39
CA PRO A 8 -4.15 42.58 46.08
C PRO A 8 -3.84 43.11 44.69
N ASP A 9 -2.88 44.03 44.62
CA ASP A 9 -2.32 44.59 43.40
C ASP A 9 -1.78 43.47 42.48
N THR A 10 -2.43 43.33 41.32
CA THR A 10 -1.99 42.44 40.25
C THR A 10 -0.98 43.20 39.39
N GLU A 11 0.30 43.07 39.73
CA GLU A 11 1.39 43.56 38.88
C GLU A 11 1.40 42.80 37.54
N THR A 12 0.98 43.51 36.50
CA THR A 12 0.98 43.03 35.12
C THR A 12 2.41 43.15 34.57
N PHE A 13 3.16 42.05 34.58
CA PHE A 13 4.42 41.96 33.84
C PHE A 13 4.11 41.91 32.33
N PRO A 14 4.75 42.74 31.49
CA PRO A 14 4.56 42.65 30.05
C PRO A 14 5.17 41.34 29.54
N ALA A 15 4.38 40.60 28.75
CA ALA A 15 4.78 39.38 28.08
C ALA A 15 6.03 39.64 27.22
N SER A 16 7.17 39.10 27.65
CA SER A 16 8.35 38.99 26.81
C SER A 16 8.08 37.92 25.76
N ASP A 17 7.84 38.39 24.53
CA ASP A 17 7.78 37.55 23.33
C ASP A 17 8.99 36.62 23.30
N SER A 18 8.70 35.33 23.51
CA SER A 18 9.66 34.24 23.39
C SER A 18 9.94 34.01 21.91
N THR A 19 10.70 34.93 21.32
CA THR A 19 11.33 34.71 20.01
C THR A 19 12.34 33.59 20.18
N VAL A 20 11.94 32.39 19.76
CA VAL A 20 12.84 31.24 19.59
C VAL A 20 13.97 31.67 18.67
N SER A 21 15.11 32.03 19.27
CA SER A 21 16.32 32.43 18.57
C SER A 21 16.84 31.22 17.81
N THR A 22 16.42 31.08 16.55
CA THR A 22 16.93 30.08 15.62
C THR A 22 18.34 30.50 15.22
N LEU A 23 19.33 29.94 15.91
CA LEU A 23 20.75 30.17 15.62
C LEU A 23 21.10 29.60 14.23
N PRO A 24 21.72 30.39 13.33
CA PRO A 24 22.15 29.89 12.03
C PRO A 24 23.47 29.12 12.16
N LEU A 25 23.43 27.81 11.94
CA LEU A 25 24.62 26.96 11.68
C LEU A 25 25.32 27.37 10.37
N ARG A 26 26.16 28.39 10.39
CA ARG A 26 26.94 28.80 9.20
C ARG A 26 28.06 27.78 8.94
N LEU A 27 27.81 26.85 8.02
CA LEU A 27 28.89 26.18 7.26
C LEU A 27 29.39 27.19 6.21
N SER A 28 30.71 27.40 6.15
CA SER A 28 31.31 28.28 5.15
C SER A 28 31.31 27.64 3.77
N GLU A 29 30.85 28.46 2.82
CA GLU A 29 31.00 28.41 1.35
C GLU A 29 30.16 27.40 0.57
N GLY A 30 29.02 27.90 0.08
CA GLY A 30 28.53 27.55 -1.26
C GLY A 30 27.16 26.91 -1.37
N LEU A 31 26.16 27.33 -0.59
CA LEU A 31 24.70 27.28 -0.89
C LEU A 31 23.96 27.88 0.31
N GLY A 32 22.88 28.63 0.07
CA GLY A 32 22.09 29.22 1.15
C GLY A 32 21.64 28.13 2.13
N GLN A 33 21.74 28.39 3.44
CA GLN A 33 21.33 27.43 4.46
C GLN A 33 19.83 27.04 4.33
N SER A 34 19.03 27.96 3.78
CA SER A 34 17.66 27.74 3.31
C SER A 34 17.59 26.76 2.15
N ASP A 35 18.51 26.87 1.18
CA ASP A 35 18.52 26.08 -0.06
C ASP A 35 18.97 24.65 0.20
N LEU A 36 19.98 24.46 1.06
CA LEU A 36 20.41 23.13 1.53
C LEU A 36 19.32 22.42 2.34
N ARG A 37 18.68 23.14 3.28
CA ARG A 37 17.57 22.57 4.06
C ARG A 37 16.38 22.22 3.17
N THR A 38 16.03 23.10 2.24
CA THR A 38 14.95 22.87 1.29
C THR A 38 15.28 21.69 0.38
N SER A 39 16.50 21.64 -0.18
CA SER A 39 17.00 20.54 -1.01
C SER A 39 17.00 19.19 -0.29
N LEU A 40 17.42 19.16 0.97
CA LEU A 40 17.41 17.94 1.76
C LEU A 40 15.98 17.46 2.04
N VAL A 41 15.08 18.38 2.42
CA VAL A 41 13.66 18.06 2.65
C VAL A 41 13.00 17.57 1.37
N THR A 42 13.24 18.20 0.23
CA THR A 42 12.70 17.76 -1.06
C THR A 42 13.23 16.38 -1.44
N HIS A 43 14.52 16.09 -1.25
CA HIS A 43 15.07 14.77 -1.53
C HIS A 43 14.48 13.67 -0.64
N PHE A 44 14.25 13.94 0.65
CA PHE A 44 13.57 12.99 1.53
C PHE A 44 12.11 12.77 1.12
N GLN A 45 11.40 13.83 0.74
CA GLN A 45 10.03 13.74 0.22
C GLN A 45 9.98 12.93 -1.08
N GLU A 46 10.86 13.20 -2.03
CA GLU A 46 10.98 12.45 -3.28
C GLU A 46 11.30 10.97 -3.04
N ALA A 47 12.23 10.66 -2.13
CA ALA A 47 12.59 9.29 -1.79
C ALA A 47 11.41 8.55 -1.14
N ARG A 48 10.70 9.20 -0.20
CA ARG A 48 9.48 8.67 0.42
C ARG A 48 8.41 8.41 -0.64
N ASP A 49 8.10 9.40 -1.46
CA ASP A 49 7.04 9.31 -2.46
C ASP A 49 7.39 8.28 -3.55
N SER A 50 8.67 8.14 -3.91
CA SER A 50 9.15 7.08 -4.79
C SER A 50 8.98 5.69 -4.17
N PHE A 51 9.34 5.53 -2.89
CA PHE A 51 9.14 4.28 -2.17
C PHE A 51 7.66 3.92 -2.09
N SER A 52 6.80 4.86 -1.69
CA SER A 52 5.35 4.65 -1.62
C SER A 52 4.76 4.23 -2.96
N ARG A 53 5.14 4.88 -4.07
CA ARG A 53 4.68 4.49 -5.41
C ARG A 53 5.17 3.10 -5.81
N SER A 54 6.43 2.78 -5.53
CA SER A 54 7.00 1.48 -5.85
C SER A 54 6.33 0.36 -5.06
N LEU A 55 6.04 0.61 -3.78
CA LEU A 55 5.34 -0.31 -2.91
C LEU A 55 3.89 -0.51 -3.41
N GLN A 56 3.17 0.57 -3.69
CA GLN A 56 1.80 0.50 -4.24
C GLN A 56 1.75 -0.32 -5.52
N SER A 57 2.68 -0.09 -6.46
CA SER A 57 2.74 -0.84 -7.71
C SER A 57 3.01 -2.33 -7.51
N LEU A 58 3.86 -2.70 -6.55
CA LEU A 58 4.14 -4.10 -6.23
C LEU A 58 2.88 -4.81 -5.73
N LEU A 59 2.11 -4.11 -4.89
CA LEU A 59 0.91 -4.63 -4.25
C LEU A 59 -0.24 -4.75 -5.24
N ASP A 60 -0.42 -3.75 -6.08
CA ASP A 60 -1.40 -3.81 -7.15
C ASP A 60 -1.12 -5.00 -8.06
N GLY A 61 0.15 -5.28 -8.36
CA GLY A 61 0.56 -6.49 -9.07
C GLY A 61 0.22 -7.78 -8.32
N PHE A 62 0.48 -7.86 -7.00
CA PHE A 62 0.15 -9.04 -6.19
C PHE A 62 -1.35 -9.35 -6.20
N PHE A 63 -2.19 -8.34 -5.95
CA PHE A 63 -3.63 -8.54 -5.91
C PHE A 63 -4.25 -8.74 -7.29
N GLN A 64 -3.71 -8.11 -8.35
CA GLN A 64 -4.12 -8.42 -9.73
C GLN A 64 -3.87 -9.91 -10.06
N ASN A 65 -2.69 -10.43 -9.71
CA ASN A 65 -2.40 -11.86 -9.89
C ASN A 65 -3.33 -12.76 -9.06
N LEU A 66 -3.69 -12.33 -7.85
CA LEU A 66 -4.60 -13.08 -6.97
C LEU A 66 -6.03 -13.10 -7.54
N GLU A 67 -6.50 -11.96 -8.06
CA GLU A 67 -7.80 -11.81 -8.70
C GLU A 67 -7.87 -12.62 -10.01
N GLU A 68 -6.81 -12.61 -10.82
CA GLU A 68 -6.68 -13.48 -12.00
C GLU A 68 -6.73 -14.97 -11.60
N SER A 69 -6.02 -15.37 -10.54
CA SER A 69 -6.06 -16.76 -10.04
C SER A 69 -7.45 -17.18 -9.55
N VAL A 70 -8.22 -16.28 -8.93
CA VAL A 70 -9.59 -16.54 -8.50
C VAL A 70 -10.53 -16.65 -9.70
N ASN A 71 -10.38 -15.76 -10.68
CA ASN A 71 -11.14 -15.80 -11.93
C ASN A 71 -10.86 -17.09 -12.72
N ASP A 72 -9.61 -17.54 -12.80
CA ASP A 72 -9.24 -18.80 -13.45
C ASP A 72 -9.83 -20.03 -12.72
N ALA A 73 -9.89 -19.99 -11.39
CA ALA A 73 -10.56 -21.03 -10.61
C ALA A 73 -12.09 -21.05 -10.87
N ALA A 74 -12.72 -19.88 -10.97
CA ALA A 74 -14.15 -19.76 -11.32
C ALA A 74 -14.44 -20.24 -12.77
N VAL A 75 -13.54 -19.96 -13.72
CA VAL A 75 -13.62 -20.45 -15.11
C VAL A 75 -13.38 -21.96 -15.17
N SER A 76 -12.45 -22.49 -14.37
CA SER A 76 -12.19 -23.93 -14.25
C SER A 76 -13.41 -24.69 -13.72
N TRP A 77 -14.11 -24.14 -12.72
CA TRP A 77 -15.36 -24.73 -12.21
C TRP A 77 -16.54 -24.60 -13.20
N SER A 78 -16.45 -23.66 -14.16
CA SER A 78 -17.39 -23.56 -15.27
C SER A 78 -17.18 -24.69 -16.29
N ARG A 79 -15.93 -25.12 -16.51
CA ARG A 79 -15.56 -26.33 -17.27
C ARG A 79 -15.59 -27.56 -16.36
N GLY A 80 -16.79 -28.04 -16.03
CA GLY A 80 -16.93 -29.43 -15.59
C GLY A 80 -16.32 -30.40 -16.64
N PRO A 81 -15.94 -31.63 -16.25
CA PRO A 81 -15.37 -32.59 -17.19
C PRO A 81 -16.28 -32.68 -18.42
N SER A 82 -15.67 -32.47 -19.59
CA SER A 82 -16.32 -32.59 -20.89
C SER A 82 -16.72 -34.06 -21.08
N ALA A 83 -17.86 -34.45 -20.52
CA ALA A 83 -18.58 -35.63 -20.97
C ALA A 83 -19.08 -35.27 -22.38
N THR A 84 -18.30 -35.69 -23.36
CA THR A 84 -18.76 -35.85 -24.74
C THR A 84 -19.99 -36.74 -24.72
N VAL A 85 -21.18 -36.14 -24.59
CA VAL A 85 -22.41 -36.78 -25.02
C VAL A 85 -22.42 -36.61 -26.53
N SER A 86 -21.73 -37.53 -27.20
CA SER A 86 -22.04 -37.82 -28.58
C SER A 86 -23.52 -38.22 -28.63
N GLU A 87 -24.30 -37.43 -29.35
CA GLU A 87 -25.58 -37.82 -29.93
C GLU A 87 -25.51 -39.28 -30.40
N PRO A 88 -26.33 -40.20 -29.87
CA PRO A 88 -26.53 -41.47 -30.53
C PRO A 88 -27.47 -41.25 -31.71
N ASP A 89 -26.88 -41.08 -32.90
CA ASP A 89 -27.56 -41.20 -34.18
C ASP A 89 -28.08 -42.64 -34.31
N LEU A 90 -29.32 -42.87 -33.85
CA LEU A 90 -30.05 -44.13 -34.05
C LEU A 90 -30.85 -44.05 -35.35
N SER A 91 -30.12 -44.02 -36.46
CA SER A 91 -30.65 -44.32 -37.79
C SER A 91 -30.69 -45.83 -38.01
N LEU A 92 -31.73 -46.49 -37.47
CA LEU A 92 -32.01 -47.90 -37.72
C LEU A 92 -32.65 -48.08 -39.12
N SER A 93 -31.82 -48.13 -40.16
CA SER A 93 -32.23 -48.51 -41.52
C SER A 93 -31.98 -50.00 -41.73
N SER A 94 -32.97 -50.84 -41.41
CA SER A 94 -32.98 -52.25 -41.79
C SER A 94 -33.48 -52.38 -43.23
N LYS A 95 -32.55 -52.55 -44.18
CA LYS A 95 -32.84 -52.98 -45.56
C LYS A 95 -32.84 -54.52 -45.60
N PRO A 96 -33.86 -55.21 -46.14
CA PRO A 96 -33.83 -56.66 -46.30
C PRO A 96 -33.03 -57.05 -47.57
N PRO A 97 -32.50 -58.28 -47.64
CA PRO A 97 -31.66 -58.72 -48.74
C PRO A 97 -32.51 -59.08 -49.98
N ILE A 98 -32.05 -58.64 -51.14
CA ILE A 98 -32.61 -59.03 -52.45
C ILE A 98 -31.73 -60.17 -53.00
N SER A 99 -32.33 -61.34 -53.20
CA SER A 99 -31.86 -62.31 -54.18
C SER A 99 -33.02 -62.73 -55.07
N THR A 100 -32.84 -62.42 -56.36
CA THR A 100 -33.23 -63.19 -57.56
C THR A 100 -34.69 -63.65 -57.75
N THR A 101 -35.31 -63.05 -58.78
CA THR A 101 -36.09 -63.70 -59.85
C THR A 101 -37.19 -64.69 -59.45
N ASP A 102 -38.47 -64.30 -59.58
CA ASP A 102 -39.32 -64.72 -60.71
C ASP A 102 -40.70 -64.04 -60.72
N GLN A 103 -41.32 -64.01 -61.90
CA GLN A 103 -42.63 -63.43 -62.23
C GLN A 103 -43.79 -64.05 -61.42
N SER A 104 -44.74 -63.23 -60.93
CA SER A 104 -46.21 -63.44 -61.09
C SER A 104 -47.04 -62.46 -60.23
N THR A 105 -48.08 -61.95 -60.86
CA THR A 105 -49.24 -61.14 -60.40
C THR A 105 -49.74 -61.40 -58.96
N GLN A 106 -49.89 -60.36 -58.11
CA GLN A 106 -51.05 -60.14 -57.20
C GLN A 106 -50.93 -58.93 -56.23
N THR A 107 -51.91 -58.03 -56.34
CA THR A 107 -52.55 -57.08 -55.37
C THR A 107 -51.78 -56.46 -54.17
N PRO A 108 -52.01 -55.17 -53.84
CA PRO A 108 -51.49 -54.55 -52.63
C PRO A 108 -52.24 -55.05 -51.38
N ARG A 109 -51.54 -55.79 -50.50
CA ARG A 109 -52.03 -56.16 -49.17
C ARG A 109 -52.09 -54.92 -48.26
N CYS A 110 -53.29 -54.44 -47.99
CA CYS A 110 -53.53 -53.45 -46.93
C CYS A 110 -53.36 -54.11 -45.57
N VAL A 111 -52.33 -53.73 -44.81
CA VAL A 111 -52.17 -54.16 -43.42
C VAL A 111 -53.20 -53.40 -42.58
N VAL A 112 -54.27 -54.06 -42.16
CA VAL A 112 -55.28 -53.48 -41.27
C VAL A 112 -54.67 -53.39 -39.87
N VAL A 113 -54.06 -52.25 -39.54
CA VAL A 113 -53.60 -51.95 -38.19
C VAL A 113 -54.83 -51.62 -37.32
N SER A 114 -54.97 -52.32 -36.19
CA SER A 114 -56.09 -52.07 -35.26
C SER A 114 -56.11 -50.61 -34.79
N THR A 115 -57.28 -49.99 -34.84
CA THR A 115 -57.51 -48.61 -34.38
C THR A 115 -57.10 -48.40 -32.92
N GLN A 116 -57.30 -49.42 -32.07
CA GLN A 116 -56.84 -49.42 -30.67
C GLN A 116 -55.31 -49.35 -30.54
N PHE A 117 -54.58 -50.00 -31.44
CA PHE A 117 -53.11 -49.96 -31.46
C PHE A 117 -52.60 -48.56 -31.81
N LEU A 118 -53.19 -47.91 -32.81
CA LEU A 118 -52.83 -46.54 -33.19
C LEU A 118 -53.14 -45.53 -32.08
N GLN A 119 -54.28 -45.70 -31.39
CA GLN A 119 -54.69 -44.82 -30.31
C GLN A 119 -53.80 -44.96 -29.06
N ARG A 120 -53.38 -46.19 -28.72
CA ARG A 120 -52.40 -46.45 -27.65
C ARG A 120 -51.05 -45.82 -27.95
N ASN A 121 -50.51 -46.00 -29.16
CA ASN A 121 -49.25 -45.37 -29.57
C ASN A 121 -49.32 -43.84 -29.58
N ARG A 122 -50.49 -43.27 -29.94
CA ARG A 122 -50.71 -41.82 -29.92
C ARG A 122 -50.68 -41.28 -28.49
N LEU A 123 -51.29 -41.99 -27.54
CA LEU A 123 -51.29 -41.62 -26.13
C LEU A 123 -49.88 -41.73 -25.51
N GLU A 124 -49.18 -42.83 -25.78
CA GLU A 124 -47.79 -43.04 -25.34
C GLU A 124 -46.85 -41.95 -25.85
N LYS A 125 -46.99 -41.57 -27.13
CA LYS A 125 -46.24 -40.44 -27.72
C LYS A 125 -46.58 -39.10 -27.06
N THR A 126 -47.83 -38.86 -26.68
CA THR A 126 -48.20 -37.62 -25.98
C THR A 126 -47.64 -37.57 -24.55
N LEU A 127 -47.65 -38.69 -23.83
CA LEU A 127 -47.08 -38.77 -22.49
C LEU A 127 -45.57 -38.59 -22.52
N LEU A 128 -44.87 -39.24 -23.45
CA LEU A 128 -43.43 -39.08 -23.62
C LEU A 128 -43.05 -37.63 -23.95
N LYS A 129 -43.84 -36.96 -24.81
CA LYS A 129 -43.63 -35.53 -25.10
C LYS A 129 -43.80 -34.65 -23.86
N ALA A 130 -44.82 -34.92 -23.04
CA ALA A 130 -45.03 -34.18 -21.80
C ALA A 130 -43.87 -34.38 -20.82
N GLU A 131 -43.35 -35.61 -20.73
CA GLU A 131 -42.20 -35.94 -19.90
C GLU A 131 -40.90 -35.28 -20.38
N VAL A 132 -40.66 -35.26 -21.69
CA VAL A 132 -39.53 -34.53 -22.30
C VAL A 132 -39.60 -33.04 -21.96
N LEU A 133 -40.79 -32.42 -22.02
CA LEU A 133 -40.97 -31.01 -21.65
C LEU A 133 -40.71 -30.77 -20.16
N ARG A 134 -41.19 -31.66 -19.28
CA ARG A 134 -40.95 -31.60 -17.84
C ARG A 134 -39.44 -31.66 -17.53
N LEU A 135 -38.75 -32.66 -18.09
CA LEU A 135 -37.30 -32.83 -17.92
C LEU A 135 -36.52 -31.65 -18.49
N THR A 136 -36.93 -31.11 -19.64
CA THR A 136 -36.30 -29.91 -20.21
C THR A 136 -36.43 -28.72 -19.27
N GLN A 137 -37.60 -28.53 -18.65
CA GLN A 137 -37.80 -27.45 -17.69
C GLN A 137 -36.97 -27.64 -16.43
N GLU A 138 -36.83 -28.87 -15.93
CA GLU A 138 -35.98 -29.17 -14.76
C GLU A 138 -34.50 -28.97 -15.05
N LEU A 139 -34.03 -29.39 -16.22
CA LEU A 139 -32.67 -29.14 -16.66
C LEU A 139 -32.38 -27.64 -16.73
N GLU A 140 -33.33 -26.84 -17.22
CA GLU A 140 -33.18 -25.40 -17.30
C GLU A 140 -33.14 -24.75 -15.91
N ARG A 141 -33.99 -25.18 -14.98
CA ARG A 141 -33.92 -24.72 -13.58
C ARG A 141 -32.57 -25.04 -12.95
N ALA A 142 -32.09 -26.27 -13.10
CA ALA A 142 -30.80 -26.69 -12.55
C ALA A 142 -29.63 -25.91 -13.17
N ARG A 143 -29.70 -25.57 -14.47
CA ARG A 143 -28.72 -24.71 -15.12
C ARG A 143 -28.71 -23.32 -14.51
N LEU A 144 -29.88 -22.68 -14.35
CA LEU A 144 -29.99 -21.35 -13.76
C LEU A 144 -29.47 -21.31 -12.32
N GLU A 145 -29.79 -22.33 -11.51
CA GLU A 145 -29.31 -22.43 -10.13
C GLU A 145 -27.78 -22.56 -10.06
N LYS A 146 -27.18 -23.37 -10.95
CA LYS A 146 -25.73 -23.50 -11.07
C LYS A 146 -25.07 -22.18 -11.47
N GLU A 147 -25.64 -21.46 -12.43
CA GLU A 147 -25.11 -20.16 -12.86
C GLU A 147 -25.24 -19.10 -11.75
N TYR A 148 -26.38 -19.06 -11.05
CA TYR A 148 -26.59 -18.18 -9.90
C TYR A 148 -25.56 -18.43 -8.79
N THR A 149 -25.39 -19.69 -8.37
CA THR A 149 -24.43 -20.08 -7.33
C THR A 149 -23.00 -19.72 -7.74
N ARG A 150 -22.65 -19.86 -9.02
CA ARG A 150 -21.32 -19.48 -9.52
C ARG A 150 -21.09 -17.97 -9.40
N LEU A 151 -22.08 -17.18 -9.80
CA LEU A 151 -21.99 -15.72 -9.71
C LEU A 151 -21.91 -15.25 -8.24
N GLU A 152 -22.68 -15.88 -7.36
CA GLU A 152 -22.66 -15.60 -5.93
C GLU A 152 -21.29 -15.88 -5.32
N ILE A 153 -20.70 -17.05 -5.61
CA ILE A 153 -19.35 -17.40 -5.14
C ILE A 153 -18.30 -16.42 -5.70
N ALA A 154 -18.36 -16.09 -7.00
CA ALA A 154 -17.40 -15.17 -7.61
C ALA A 154 -17.47 -13.78 -6.97
N THR A 155 -18.68 -13.27 -6.73
CA THR A 155 -18.89 -11.98 -6.06
C THR A 155 -18.35 -12.01 -4.63
N ASN A 156 -18.69 -13.04 -3.85
CA ASN A 156 -18.23 -13.17 -2.48
C ASN A 156 -16.70 -13.29 -2.38
N GLN A 157 -16.07 -13.98 -3.34
CA GLN A 157 -14.60 -14.05 -3.40
C GLN A 157 -13.98 -12.69 -3.72
N HIS A 158 -14.55 -11.95 -4.68
CA HIS A 158 -14.09 -10.59 -5.01
C HIS A 158 -14.22 -9.65 -3.80
N ASP A 159 -15.36 -9.69 -3.10
CA ASP A 159 -15.59 -8.88 -1.89
C ASP A 159 -14.58 -9.23 -0.79
N HIS A 160 -14.31 -10.51 -0.57
CA HIS A 160 -13.33 -10.94 0.42
C HIS A 160 -11.90 -10.50 0.07
N LEU A 161 -11.51 -10.55 -1.20
CA LEU A 161 -10.21 -10.05 -1.64
C LEU A 161 -10.10 -8.53 -1.46
N SER A 162 -11.18 -7.79 -1.73
CA SER A 162 -11.26 -6.35 -1.52
C SER A 162 -11.12 -5.99 -0.03
N GLU A 163 -11.78 -6.73 0.85
CA GLU A 163 -11.66 -6.56 2.31
C GLU A 163 -10.23 -6.83 2.80
N LEU A 164 -9.62 -7.94 2.37
CA LEU A 164 -8.23 -8.27 2.72
C LEU A 164 -7.25 -7.20 2.25
N ARG A 165 -7.45 -6.65 1.04
CA ARG A 165 -6.66 -5.53 0.54
C ARG A 165 -6.80 -4.30 1.44
N ALA A 166 -8.03 -3.91 1.77
CA ALA A 166 -8.27 -2.73 2.60
C ALA A 166 -7.64 -2.85 4.00
N VAL A 167 -7.74 -4.03 4.62
CA VAL A 167 -7.09 -4.31 5.92
C VAL A 167 -5.57 -4.17 5.81
N TRP A 168 -4.98 -4.79 4.80
CA TRP A 168 -3.53 -4.77 4.61
C TRP A 168 -2.99 -3.36 4.31
N GLU A 169 -3.70 -2.58 3.48
CA GLU A 169 -3.35 -1.19 3.18
C GLU A 169 -3.40 -0.34 4.45
N ALA A 170 -4.45 -0.51 5.27
CA ALA A 170 -4.57 0.18 6.55
C ALA A 170 -3.45 -0.18 7.53
N GLU A 171 -3.10 -1.46 7.66
CA GLU A 171 -1.99 -1.92 8.51
C GLU A 171 -0.65 -1.36 8.04
N THR A 172 -0.41 -1.38 6.73
CA THR A 172 0.82 -0.85 6.14
C THR A 172 0.95 0.66 6.37
N HIS A 173 -0.13 1.40 6.16
CA HIS A 173 -0.18 2.83 6.47
C HIS A 173 0.12 3.10 7.94
N ALA A 174 -0.52 2.36 8.86
CA ALA A 174 -0.29 2.51 10.30
C ALA A 174 1.17 2.22 10.70
N ILE A 175 1.81 1.22 10.10
CA ILE A 175 3.22 0.91 10.33
C ILE A 175 4.12 2.06 9.84
N VAL A 176 3.88 2.57 8.62
CA VAL A 176 4.65 3.68 8.06
C VAL A 176 4.52 4.92 8.94
N ASP A 177 3.31 5.28 9.35
CA ASP A 177 3.05 6.42 10.24
C ASP A 177 3.78 6.24 11.59
N GLY A 178 3.75 5.04 12.16
CA GLY A 178 4.49 4.72 13.38
C GLY A 178 6.01 4.86 13.22
N VAL A 179 6.58 4.44 12.09
CA VAL A 179 8.01 4.63 11.79
C VAL A 179 8.36 6.11 11.66
N VAL A 180 7.52 6.90 11.00
CA VAL A 180 7.70 8.35 10.88
C VAL A 180 7.71 9.00 12.27
N GLU A 181 6.75 8.66 13.13
CA GLU A 181 6.67 9.22 14.48
C GLU A 181 7.94 8.90 15.30
N ILE A 182 8.43 7.66 15.27
CA ILE A 182 9.67 7.26 15.96
C ILE A 182 10.86 8.10 15.44
N CYS A 183 10.96 8.27 14.12
CA CYS A 183 12.05 9.04 13.51
C CYS A 183 11.99 10.52 13.92
N GLU A 184 10.79 11.11 13.98
CA GLU A 184 10.60 12.49 14.43
C GLU A 184 10.97 12.67 15.91
N GLN A 185 10.56 11.72 16.76
CA GLN A 185 10.92 11.73 18.18
C GLN A 185 12.44 11.63 18.36
N ASP A 186 13.11 10.73 17.63
CA ASP A 186 14.57 10.56 17.74
C ASP A 186 15.35 11.75 17.16
N ALA A 187 14.86 12.36 16.07
CA ALA A 187 15.41 13.60 15.55
C ALA A 187 15.30 14.72 16.60
N ASN A 188 14.15 14.85 17.24
CA ASN A 188 13.94 15.83 18.31
C ASN A 188 14.87 15.59 19.51
N LYS A 189 15.04 14.33 19.96
CA LYS A 189 16.00 14.00 21.03
C LYS A 189 17.41 14.43 20.68
N LYS A 190 17.89 14.12 19.47
CA LYS A 190 19.23 14.53 18.98
C LYS A 190 19.38 16.05 18.93
N ILE A 191 18.35 16.78 18.49
CA ILE A 191 18.35 18.25 18.49
C ILE A 191 18.50 18.78 19.93
N GLN A 192 17.79 18.20 20.90
CA GLN A 192 17.91 18.61 22.30
C GLN A 192 19.30 18.34 22.87
N GLU A 193 19.94 17.24 22.49
CA GLU A 193 21.33 16.95 22.86
C GLU A 193 22.30 17.94 22.24
N VAL A 194 22.10 18.29 20.97
CA VAL A 194 22.93 19.28 20.27
C VAL A 194 22.84 20.66 20.94
N LYS A 195 21.63 21.09 21.31
CA LYS A 195 21.39 22.38 21.98
C LYS A 195 22.04 22.49 23.36
N LYS A 196 22.40 21.38 24.01
CA LYS A 196 23.08 21.38 25.32
C LYS A 196 24.59 21.61 25.23
N LYS A 197 25.16 21.58 24.03
CA LYS A 197 26.61 21.67 23.80
C LYS A 197 27.00 22.94 23.05
N GLN A 198 28.28 23.29 23.13
CA GLN A 198 28.90 24.35 22.35
C GLN A 198 29.59 23.75 21.13
N TRP A 199 29.52 24.43 19.98
CA TRP A 199 29.96 23.90 18.69
C TRP A 199 30.95 24.84 18.01
N CYS A 200 32.06 24.29 17.56
CA CYS A 200 33.17 25.03 16.97
C CYS A 200 32.69 25.80 15.74
N THR A 201 32.89 27.12 15.74
CA THR A 201 32.47 28.00 14.64
C THR A 201 33.15 27.65 13.33
N TYR A 202 34.37 27.09 13.38
CA TYR A 202 35.13 26.74 12.17
C TYR A 202 34.78 25.35 11.60
N CYS A 203 34.80 24.30 12.44
CA CYS A 203 34.70 22.91 11.98
C CYS A 203 33.45 22.16 12.44
N GLY A 204 32.61 22.75 13.29
CA GLY A 204 31.38 22.12 13.78
C GLY A 204 31.57 21.01 14.82
N SER A 205 32.81 20.68 15.22
CA SER A 205 33.06 19.76 16.34
C SER A 205 32.71 20.38 17.70
N GLU A 206 32.49 19.55 18.72
CA GLU A 206 32.26 20.03 20.09
C GLU A 206 33.41 20.95 20.55
N ALA A 207 33.04 22.11 21.10
CA ALA A 207 33.95 23.19 21.42
C ALA A 207 34.00 23.52 22.90
N PHE A 208 35.18 23.91 23.37
CA PHE A 208 35.45 24.18 24.78
C PHE A 208 36.13 25.53 25.01
N PHE A 209 36.73 26.12 23.97
CA PHE A 209 37.46 27.39 24.07
C PHE A 209 36.57 28.54 23.61
N TYR A 210 36.13 29.35 24.57
CA TYR A 210 35.30 30.52 24.31
C TYR A 210 36.13 31.70 23.79
N CYS A 211 35.66 32.34 22.71
CA CYS A 211 36.23 33.59 22.22
C CYS A 211 35.30 34.76 22.52
N CYS A 212 34.05 34.76 22.04
CA CYS A 212 33.04 35.78 22.35
C CYS A 212 31.62 35.23 22.08
N TRP A 213 30.57 36.07 22.18
CA TRP A 213 29.19 35.64 21.94
C TRP A 213 29.05 34.93 20.59
N ASN A 214 28.50 33.71 20.61
CA ASN A 214 28.32 32.84 19.46
C ASN A 214 29.61 32.44 18.71
N THR A 215 30.79 32.62 19.32
CA THR A 215 32.09 32.22 18.75
C THR A 215 32.91 31.40 19.75
N VAL A 216 32.99 30.10 19.49
CA VAL A 216 33.69 29.12 20.32
C VAL A 216 34.48 28.17 19.43
N TYR A 217 35.57 27.60 19.93
CA TYR A 217 36.46 26.72 19.17
C TYR A 217 36.78 25.42 19.90
N CYS A 218 37.04 24.36 19.14
CA CYS A 218 37.50 23.09 19.69
C CYS A 218 39.01 23.09 19.99
N ASN A 219 39.79 23.94 19.32
CA ASN A 219 41.23 24.13 19.57
C ASN A 219 41.74 25.47 18.97
N THR A 220 42.98 25.84 19.32
CA THR A 220 43.65 27.06 18.84
C THR A 220 43.87 27.06 17.32
N THR A 221 44.04 25.90 16.69
CA THR A 221 44.18 25.80 15.23
C THR A 221 42.92 26.28 14.52
N CYS A 222 41.74 25.85 14.95
CA CYS A 222 40.45 26.31 14.42
C CYS A 222 40.26 27.82 14.66
N GLN A 223 40.71 28.33 15.80
CA GLN A 223 40.70 29.77 16.07
C GLN A 223 41.58 30.53 15.09
N GLN A 224 42.82 30.10 14.86
CA GLN A 224 43.75 30.76 13.93
C GLN A 224 43.23 30.76 12.49
N LEU A 225 42.61 29.65 12.05
CA LEU A 225 42.04 29.53 10.72
C LEU A 225 40.83 30.45 10.51
N HIS A 226 39.96 30.57 11.51
CA HIS A 226 38.79 31.47 11.44
C HIS A 226 39.12 32.94 11.79
N TRP A 227 40.28 33.20 12.40
CA TRP A 227 40.64 34.54 12.90
C TRP A 227 40.59 35.66 11.86
N PRO A 228 41.06 35.49 10.60
CA PRO A 228 40.98 36.55 9.60
C PRO A 228 39.55 37.04 9.35
N GLU A 229 38.55 36.15 9.40
CA GLU A 229 37.13 36.48 9.26
C GLU A 229 36.55 37.05 10.57
N HIS A 230 36.89 36.43 11.71
CA HIS A 230 36.33 36.78 13.01
C HIS A 230 36.85 38.12 13.59
N MET A 231 38.09 38.52 13.28
CA MET A 231 38.78 39.64 13.94
C MET A 231 37.99 40.96 13.92
N ASN A 232 37.24 41.22 12.85
CA ASN A 232 36.52 42.49 12.67
C ASN A 232 35.21 42.56 13.48
N SER A 233 34.66 41.41 13.90
CA SER A 233 33.41 41.29 14.67
C SER A 233 33.63 40.81 16.11
N CYS A 234 34.88 40.53 16.49
CA CYS A 234 35.23 40.07 17.82
C CYS A 234 34.96 41.17 18.86
N THR A 235 34.19 40.82 19.90
CA THR A 235 33.87 41.72 21.01
C THR A 235 34.86 41.63 22.17
N HIS A 236 35.81 40.68 22.12
CA HIS A 236 36.87 40.61 23.11
C HIS A 236 37.95 41.68 22.87
N PRO A 237 38.40 42.41 23.90
CA PRO A 237 39.46 43.40 23.74
C PRO A 237 40.75 42.74 23.26
N LYS A 238 41.41 43.35 22.25
CA LYS A 238 42.61 42.88 21.50
C LYS A 238 43.84 42.43 22.33
N ARG A 239 43.79 42.40 23.67
CA ARG A 239 44.95 42.19 24.54
C ARG A 239 45.32 40.74 24.87
N GLN A 240 44.57 39.72 24.43
CA GLN A 240 44.83 38.32 24.86
C GLN A 240 45.16 37.31 23.75
N ILE A 241 45.39 37.74 22.50
CA ILE A 241 45.65 36.80 21.39
C ILE A 241 47.13 36.38 21.31
N MET A 242 48.02 37.00 22.11
CA MET A 242 49.47 36.72 22.07
C MET A 242 50.10 36.36 23.42
N SER A 243 49.40 35.65 24.30
CA SER A 243 50.05 35.05 25.47
C SER A 243 49.65 33.58 25.65
N GLN A 244 50.45 32.75 25.00
CA GLN A 244 50.63 31.32 25.21
C GLN A 244 50.71 30.98 26.71
N PRO A 245 49.96 30.00 27.24
CA PRO A 245 50.26 29.48 28.56
C PRO A 245 51.47 28.56 28.44
N GLN A 246 52.56 28.98 29.08
CA GLN A 246 53.68 28.09 29.40
C GLN A 246 53.16 26.84 30.11
N SER A 247 53.65 25.69 29.66
CA SER A 247 53.49 24.39 30.28
C SER A 247 53.92 24.43 31.75
N ASN A 248 52.95 24.51 32.66
CA ASN A 248 53.20 24.17 34.06
C ASN A 248 53.06 22.66 34.23
N GLN A 249 54.20 21.96 34.20
CA GLN A 249 54.35 20.65 34.82
C GLN A 249 53.90 20.76 36.28
N ARG A 250 52.73 20.21 36.62
CA ARG A 250 52.45 19.78 37.99
C ARG A 250 52.93 18.34 38.12
N GLN A 251 54.07 18.19 38.78
CA GLN A 251 54.51 16.94 39.39
C GLN A 251 53.35 16.36 40.22
N MET A 252 52.88 15.17 39.83
CA MET A 252 52.14 14.30 40.74
C MET A 252 53.17 13.57 41.59
N ARG A 253 53.09 13.80 42.90
CA ARG A 253 53.58 12.93 43.95
C ARG A 253 52.36 12.40 44.69
#